data_AF-A0A7S1RSY8-F1
#
_entry.id   AF-A0A7S1RSY8-F1
#
_cell.length_a   1.000
_cell.length_b   1.000
_cell.length_c   1.000
_cell.angle_alpha   90.00
_cell.angle_beta   90.00
_cell.angle_gamma   90.00
#
_symmetry.space_group_name_H-M   'P 1'
#
loop_
_entity.id
_entity.type
_entity.pdbx_description
1 polymer ?
#
loop_
_entity_poly.entity_id
_entity_poly.type
_entity_poly.pdbx_seq_one_letter_code
_entity_poly.pdbx_strand_id
1 'polypeptide(L)'
;RAVPTLEALSSTRKVCAAADTSCANDRHGHGTHCAGTVGGAAYGVAKQAQLHAVKVLSDSGGGSFSWFIMALDWVLTSGPKPAVFSASLGGRGIVASVRTGIDR
;
A
#
# COMPACT_ATOMS: atom_id res chain seq x y z
N ARG A 1 -1.95 -8.24 -10.73
CA ARG A 1 -1.61 -9.33 -9.78
C ARG A 1 -1.05 -8.68 -8.53
N ALA A 2 -1.83 -8.59 -7.47
CA ALA A 2 -1.33 -8.24 -6.15
C ALA A 2 -2.13 -9.04 -5.14
N VAL A 3 -1.47 -9.52 -4.09
CA VAL A 3 -2.13 -10.23 -2.99
C VAL A 3 -2.76 -9.16 -2.09
N PRO A 4 -4.08 -9.18 -1.87
CA PRO A 4 -4.72 -8.36 -0.83
C PRO A 4 -3.99 -8.55 0.49
N THR A 5 -3.49 -7.47 1.10
CA THR A 5 -2.65 -7.59 2.30
C THR A 5 -3.16 -6.71 3.43
N LEU A 6 -3.43 -5.43 3.18
CA LEU A 6 -3.85 -4.51 4.23
C LEU A 6 -4.79 -3.43 3.68
N GLU A 7 -5.82 -3.09 4.44
CA GLU A 7 -6.65 -1.92 4.21
C GLU A 7 -6.68 -1.04 5.46
N ALA A 8 -6.38 0.25 5.29
CA ALA A 8 -6.20 1.21 6.36
C ALA A 8 -7.11 2.43 6.20
N LEU A 9 -8.37 2.24 5.80
CA LEU A 9 -9.30 3.34 5.47
C LEU A 9 -10.26 3.74 6.59
N SER A 10 -10.03 3.24 7.81
CA SER A 10 -10.86 3.53 8.98
C SER A 10 -10.00 3.96 10.17
N SER A 11 -10.58 4.00 11.37
CA SER A 11 -9.83 4.18 12.62
C SER A 11 -8.91 3.00 12.94
N THR A 12 -9.11 1.85 12.30
CA THR A 12 -8.28 0.64 12.45
C THR A 12 -7.80 0.13 11.10
N ARG A 13 -6.82 -0.77 11.14
CA ARG A 13 -6.36 -1.51 9.96
C ARG A 13 -7.04 -2.87 9.89
N LYS A 14 -7.40 -3.31 8.69
CA LYS A 14 -7.84 -4.67 8.38
C LYS A 14 -6.70 -5.40 7.66
N VAL A 15 -6.18 -6.47 8.28
CA VAL A 15 -5.29 -7.42 7.58
C VAL A 15 -6.15 -8.31 6.70
N CYS A 16 -5.85 -8.36 5.42
CA CYS A 16 -6.64 -9.10 4.44
C CYS A 16 -6.23 -10.57 4.41
N ALA A 17 -7.22 -11.45 4.26
CA ALA A 17 -6.93 -12.80 3.79
C ALA A 17 -6.54 -12.74 2.32
N ALA A 18 -5.55 -13.55 1.89
CA ALA A 18 -5.06 -13.53 0.51
C ALA A 18 -6.15 -13.82 -0.55
N ALA A 19 -7.21 -14.55 -0.16
CA ALA A 19 -8.35 -14.86 -1.02
C ALA A 19 -9.49 -13.81 -0.96
N ASP A 20 -9.45 -12.87 -0.02
CA ASP A 20 -10.47 -11.81 0.10
C ASP A 20 -10.17 -10.70 -0.90
N THR A 21 -10.68 -10.85 -2.12
CA THR A 21 -10.54 -9.85 -3.20
C THR A 21 -11.36 -8.59 -2.98
N SER A 22 -12.21 -8.54 -1.94
CA SER A 22 -12.93 -7.32 -1.57
C SER A 22 -12.09 -6.40 -0.67
N CYS A 23 -11.13 -6.97 0.06
CA CYS A 23 -10.21 -6.25 0.92
C CYS A 23 -9.06 -5.65 0.12
N ALA A 24 -8.66 -4.41 0.44
CA ALA A 24 -7.62 -3.68 -0.28
C ALA A 24 -7.89 -3.60 -1.80
N ASN A 25 -9.17 -3.71 -2.20
CA ASN A 25 -9.56 -3.70 -3.60
C ASN A 25 -9.37 -2.30 -4.17
N ASP A 26 -8.69 -2.20 -5.31
CA ASP A 26 -8.45 -0.93 -5.96
C ASP A 26 -9.63 -0.56 -6.87
N ARG A 27 -10.50 0.30 -6.34
CA ARG A 27 -11.65 0.84 -7.07
C ARG A 27 -11.36 2.17 -7.77
N HIS A 28 -10.17 2.74 -7.58
CA HIS A 28 -9.74 3.96 -8.27
C HIS A 28 -8.91 3.62 -9.53
N GLY A 29 -8.14 2.54 -9.49
CA GLY A 29 -7.25 2.10 -10.57
C GLY A 29 -5.82 2.64 -10.48
N HIS A 30 -5.57 3.63 -9.62
CA HIS A 30 -4.23 4.22 -9.48
C HIS A 30 -3.22 3.22 -8.91
N GLY A 31 -3.61 2.47 -7.87
CA GLY A 31 -2.74 1.45 -7.27
C GLY A 31 -2.43 0.31 -8.24
N THR A 32 -3.42 -0.10 -9.04
CA THR A 32 -3.31 -1.12 -10.08
C THR A 32 -2.36 -0.68 -11.18
N HIS A 33 -2.44 0.58 -11.61
CA HIS A 33 -1.49 1.16 -12.56
C HIS A 33 -0.05 1.12 -12.01
N CYS A 34 0.18 1.63 -10.78
CA CYS A 34 1.50 1.58 -10.14
C CYS A 34 2.03 0.15 -9.99
N ALA A 35 1.19 -0.79 -9.54
CA ALA A 35 1.54 -2.21 -9.42
C ALA A 35 1.88 -2.84 -10.78
N GLY A 36 1.18 -2.43 -11.84
CA GLY A 36 1.46 -2.83 -13.21
C GLY A 36 2.85 -2.41 -13.69
N THR A 37 3.26 -1.16 -13.40
CA THR A 37 4.60 -0.67 -13.71
C THR A 37 5.68 -1.47 -12.96
N VAL A 38 5.45 -1.77 -11.67
CA VAL A 38 6.43 -2.52 -10.88
C VAL A 38 6.54 -3.99 -11.31
N GLY A 39 5.42 -4.71 -11.42
CA GLY A 39 5.43 -6.17 -11.60
C GLY A 39 4.30 -6.71 -12.47
N GLY A 40 3.76 -5.91 -13.38
CA GLY A 40 2.82 -6.38 -14.40
C GLY A 40 3.42 -7.49 -15.27
N ALA A 41 2.60 -8.46 -15.68
CA ALA A 41 3.09 -9.65 -16.38
C ALA A 41 3.74 -9.34 -17.74
N ALA A 42 3.16 -8.42 -18.51
CA ALA A 42 3.68 -8.07 -19.84
C ALA A 42 4.84 -7.06 -19.76
N TYR A 43 4.65 -5.97 -19.01
CA TYR A 43 5.51 -4.77 -19.07
C TYR A 43 6.09 -4.34 -17.71
N GLY A 44 5.90 -5.11 -16.64
CA GLY A 44 6.46 -4.78 -15.34
C GLY A 44 7.99 -4.86 -15.33
N VAL A 45 8.62 -3.99 -14.55
CA VAL A 45 10.08 -3.98 -14.38
C VAL A 45 10.56 -5.26 -13.68
N ALA A 46 9.87 -5.68 -12.62
CA ALA A 46 10.18 -6.85 -11.79
C ALA A 46 9.04 -7.87 -11.85
N LYS A 47 8.87 -8.53 -13.00
CA LYS A 47 7.74 -9.45 -13.30
C LYS A 47 7.58 -10.62 -12.33
N GLN A 48 8.66 -11.03 -11.66
CA GLN A 48 8.66 -12.12 -10.68
C GLN A 48 8.43 -11.65 -9.24
N ALA A 49 8.33 -10.34 -8.99
CA ALA A 49 8.07 -9.81 -7.67
C ALA A 49 6.70 -10.27 -7.15
N GLN A 50 6.62 -10.54 -5.85
CA GLN A 50 5.36 -10.71 -5.15
C GLN A 50 4.83 -9.35 -4.75
N LEU A 51 3.75 -8.91 -5.39
CA LEU A 51 3.12 -7.63 -5.11
C LEU A 51 2.09 -7.79 -4.00
N HIS A 52 2.18 -6.95 -2.98
CA HIS A 52 1.24 -6.88 -1.86
C HIS A 52 0.43 -5.58 -1.95
N ALA A 53 -0.90 -5.70 -1.95
CA ALA A 53 -1.80 -4.55 -1.98
C ALA A 53 -2.02 -4.02 -0.55
N VAL A 54 -1.58 -2.77 -0.34
CA VAL A 54 -1.75 -2.01 0.90
C VAL A 54 -2.55 -0.75 0.59
N LYS A 55 -3.86 -0.78 0.87
CA LYS A 55 -4.80 0.31 0.53
C LYS A 55 -4.85 1.36 1.63
N VAL A 56 -4.32 2.53 1.30
CA VAL A 56 -4.24 3.71 2.19
C VAL A 56 -4.97 4.93 1.62
N LEU A 57 -5.52 4.81 0.42
CA LEU A 57 -6.33 5.83 -0.25
C LEU A 57 -7.74 5.29 -0.51
N SER A 58 -8.72 6.17 -0.36
CA SER A 58 -10.12 5.92 -0.69
C SER A 58 -10.30 5.70 -2.19
N ASP A 59 -11.52 5.33 -2.57
CA ASP A 59 -11.89 5.11 -3.98
C ASP A 59 -11.92 6.41 -4.80
N SER A 60 -11.85 7.57 -4.15
CA SER A 60 -11.69 8.88 -4.78
C SER A 60 -10.23 9.35 -4.88
N GLY A 61 -9.26 8.50 -4.53
CA GLY A 61 -7.83 8.78 -4.64
C GLY A 61 -7.25 9.64 -3.52
N GLY A 62 -8.06 10.04 -2.54
CA GLY A 62 -7.64 10.81 -1.36
C GLY A 62 -7.42 9.94 -0.14
N GLY A 63 -6.73 10.46 0.88
CA GLY A 63 -6.54 9.75 2.14
C GLY A 63 -5.92 10.63 3.22
N SER A 64 -5.76 10.05 4.42
CA SER A 64 -5.10 10.69 5.55
C SER A 64 -3.69 10.14 5.74
N PHE A 65 -2.76 10.99 6.18
CA PHE A 65 -1.44 10.51 6.61
C PHE A 65 -1.53 9.56 7.80
N SER A 66 -2.57 9.63 8.64
CA SER A 66 -2.77 8.66 9.71
C SER A 66 -2.98 7.23 9.18
N TRP A 67 -3.71 7.09 8.08
CA TRP A 67 -3.91 5.81 7.38
C TRP A 67 -2.60 5.27 6.81
N PHE A 68 -1.82 6.16 6.19
CA PHE A 68 -0.50 5.82 5.68
C PHE A 68 0.46 5.35 6.78
N ILE A 69 0.54 6.09 7.90
CA ILE A 69 1.39 5.73 9.04
C ILE A 69 0.97 4.40 9.65
N MET A 70 -0.33 4.17 9.82
CA MET A 70 -0.85 2.90 10.35
C MET A 70 -0.46 1.70 9.46
N ALA A 71 -0.44 1.91 8.14
CA ALA A 71 0.01 0.90 7.19
C ALA A 71 1.53 0.71 7.20
N LEU A 72 2.30 1.80 7.23
CA LEU A 72 3.76 1.77 7.30
C LEU A 72 4.24 1.06 8.56
N ASP A 73 3.68 1.39 9.72
CA ASP A 73 3.97 0.73 11.00
C ASP A 73 3.69 -0.77 10.94
N TRP A 74 2.57 -1.18 10.32
CA TRP A 74 2.25 -2.59 10.14
C TRP A 74 3.26 -3.30 9.23
N VAL A 75 3.66 -2.70 8.10
CA VAL A 75 4.68 -3.28 7.21
C VAL A 75 6.02 -3.43 7.93
N LEU A 76 6.42 -2.41 8.70
CA LEU A 76 7.66 -2.41 9.45
C LEU A 76 7.68 -3.42 10.61
N THR A 77 6.53 -3.80 11.18
CA THR A 77 6.49 -4.68 12.36
C THR A 77 6.05 -6.10 12.05
N SER A 78 5.11 -6.27 11.13
CA SER A 78 4.40 -7.54 10.88
C SER A 78 4.34 -7.93 9.40
N GLY A 79 4.65 -7.00 8.49
CA GLY A 79 4.63 -7.25 7.05
C GLY A 79 5.69 -8.25 6.60
N PRO A 80 5.53 -8.83 5.39
CA PRO A 80 6.56 -9.67 4.77
C PRO A 80 7.89 -8.92 4.64
N LYS A 81 9.00 -9.60 4.93
CA LYS A 81 10.36 -9.05 4.86
C LYS A 81 11.33 -10.07 4.24
N PRO A 82 12.36 -9.63 3.49
CA PRO A 82 12.64 -8.25 3.09
C PRO A 82 11.61 -7.74 2.06
N ALA A 83 11.33 -6.43 2.08
CA ALA A 83 10.34 -5.83 1.18
C ALA A 83 10.75 -4.42 0.75
N VAL A 84 10.25 -4.00 -0.42
CA VAL A 84 10.31 -2.61 -0.91
C VAL A 84 8.91 -2.03 -0.80
N PHE A 85 8.79 -0.88 -0.13
CA PHE A 85 7.53 -0.17 -0.01
C PHE A 85 7.44 0.92 -1.09
N SER A 86 6.51 0.76 -2.03
CA SER A 86 6.27 1.72 -3.12
C SER A 86 4.98 2.50 -2.85
N ALA A 87 5.11 3.82 -2.71
CA ALA A 87 4.00 4.70 -2.36
C ALA A 87 3.95 5.93 -3.27
N SER A 88 3.12 5.87 -4.32
CA SER A 88 2.86 6.98 -5.23
C SER A 88 1.77 7.89 -4.65
N LEU A 89 2.09 8.61 -3.57
CA LEU A 89 1.18 9.55 -2.91
C LEU A 89 1.97 10.73 -2.33
N GLY A 90 1.27 11.80 -1.97
CA GLY A 90 1.89 12.98 -1.40
C GLY A 90 0.86 13.96 -0.83
N GLY A 91 1.36 14.95 -0.10
CA GLY A 91 0.55 16.01 0.49
C GLY A 91 1.40 17.25 0.75
N ARG A 92 0.79 18.31 1.29
CA ARG A 92 1.49 19.57 1.56
C ARG A 92 2.28 19.50 2.88
N GLY A 93 3.48 20.05 2.88
CA GLY A 93 4.30 20.22 4.08
C GLY A 93 5.05 18.96 4.51
N ILE A 94 5.73 19.06 5.66
CA ILE A 94 6.45 17.95 6.29
C ILE A 94 5.52 17.31 7.33
N VAL A 95 5.33 16.00 7.20
CA VAL A 95 4.63 15.19 8.21
C VAL A 95 5.67 14.49 9.06
N ALA A 96 5.91 15.00 10.28
CA ALA A 96 6.97 14.51 11.16
C ALA A 96 6.89 13.00 11.43
N SER A 97 5.68 12.47 11.62
CA SER A 97 5.48 11.04 11.82
C SER A 97 5.87 10.19 10.60
N VAL A 98 5.71 10.72 9.37
CA VAL A 98 6.12 10.02 8.14
C VAL A 98 7.63 9.98 8.04
N ARG A 99 8.30 11.10 8.34
CA ARG A 99 9.77 11.15 8.42
C ARG A 99 10.29 10.12 9.41
N THR A 100 9.79 10.14 10.65
CA THR A 100 10.20 9.17 11.68
C THR A 100 9.92 7.73 11.28
N GLY A 101 8.84 7.45 10.55
CA GLY A 101 8.55 6.11 10.06
C GLY A 101 9.52 5.63 8.98
N ILE A 102 10.02 6.52 8.14
CA ILE A 102 10.98 6.20 7.06
C ILE A 102 12.40 6.00 7.61
N ASP A 103 12.78 6.76 8.64
CA ASP A 103 14.12 6.73 9.22
C ASP A 103 14.37 5.56 10.20
N ARG A 104 13.40 4.63 10.34
CA ARG A 104 13.49 3.43 11.18
C ARG A 104 14.03 2.23 10.42
#